data_AF-A0A8S4QEW0-F1
#
_entry.id   AF-A0A8S4QEW0-F1
#
_cell.length_a   1.000
_cell.length_b   1.000
_cell.length_c   1.000
_cell.angle_alpha   90.00
_cell.angle_beta   90.00
_cell.angle_gamma   90.00
#
_symmetry.space_group_name_H-M   'P 1'
#
loop_
_entity.id
_entity.type
_entity.pdbx_description
1 polymer ?
#
loop_
_entity_poly.entity_id
_entity_poly.type
_entity_poly.pdbx_seq_one_letter_code
_entity_poly.pdbx_strand_id
1 'polypeptide(L)' 'MTEEEFLKHRAALAAQKLERPKRLSGKASQLWNEITAQVYNFDRPRVEVDELNTVTKQDLIEFFK' A
#
# COMPACT_ATOMS: atom_id res chain seq x y z
N MET A 1 5.22 20.54 -0.13
CA MET A 1 4.72 19.52 -1.05
C MET A 1 3.83 20.18 -2.10
N THR A 2 4.29 20.25 -3.34
CA THR A 2 3.44 20.57 -4.51
C THR A 2 2.52 19.40 -4.84
N GLU A 3 1.53 19.59 -5.70
CA GLU A 3 0.67 18.48 -6.16
C GLU A 3 1.47 17.43 -6.93
N GLU A 4 2.45 17.86 -7.72
CA GLU A 4 3.35 16.97 -8.47
C GLU A 4 4.21 16.10 -7.56
N GLU A 5 4.77 16.68 -6.49
CA GLU A 5 5.52 15.93 -5.47
C GLU A 5 4.62 14.89 -4.77
N PHE A 6 3.38 15.27 -4.44
CA PHE A 6 2.41 14.36 -3.85
C PHE A 6 2.12 13.16 -4.77
N LEU A 7 1.78 13.42 -6.03
CA LEU A 7 1.51 12.36 -7.01
C LEU A 7 2.72 11.43 -7.20
N LYS A 8 3.94 11.99 -7.20
CA LYS A 8 5.17 11.19 -7.27
C LYS A 8 5.36 10.29 -6.05
N HIS A 9 5.13 10.81 -4.84
CA HIS A 9 5.20 10.01 -3.62
C HIS A 9 4.15 8.91 -3.60
N ARG A 10 2.91 9.21 -4.02
CA ARG A 10 1.81 8.25 -4.13
C ARG A 10 2.14 7.13 -5.11
N ALA A 11 2.64 7.47 -6.30
CA ALA A 11 3.06 6.49 -7.30
C ALA A 11 4.22 5.61 -6.82
N ALA A 12 5.22 6.20 -6.13
CA ALA A 12 6.33 5.45 -5.56
C ALA A 12 5.86 4.45 -4.47
N LEU A 13 4.93 4.88 -3.61
CA LEU A 13 4.35 4.01 -2.59
C LEU A 13 3.53 2.86 -3.23
N ALA A 14 2.73 3.17 -4.25
CA ALA A 14 1.97 2.16 -4.99
C ALA A 14 2.90 1.10 -5.61
N ALA A 15 3.99 1.53 -6.26
CA ALA A 15 4.98 0.63 -6.83
C ALA A 15 5.65 -0.26 -5.77
N GLN A 16 5.97 0.30 -4.60
CA GLN A 16 6.55 -0.47 -3.49
C GLN A 16 5.58 -1.52 -2.95
N LYS A 17 4.29 -1.17 -2.83
CA LYS A 17 3.25 -2.09 -2.35
C LYS A 17 3.02 -3.26 -3.31
N LEU A 18 3.10 -3.02 -4.62
CA LEU A 18 2.96 -4.05 -5.66
C LEU A 18 4.24 -4.89 -5.89
N GLU A 19 5.37 -4.55 -5.25
CA GLU A 19 6.61 -5.30 -5.45
C GLU A 19 6.44 -6.74 -4.96
N ARG A 20 6.64 -7.69 -5.89
CA ARG A 20 6.54 -9.11 -5.58
C ARG A 20 7.75 -9.57 -4.75
N PRO A 21 7.55 -10.39 -3.70
CA PRO A 21 8.66 -10.96 -2.95
C PRO A 21 9.60 -11.74 -3.86
N LYS A 22 10.90 -11.42 -3.81
CA LYS A 22 11.94 -12.08 -4.61
C LYS A 22 12.30 -13.48 -4.11
N ARG A 23 11.84 -13.84 -2.90
CA ARG A 23 12.11 -15.12 -2.23
C ARG A 23 10.82 -15.72 -1.70
N LEU A 24 10.76 -17.05 -1.68
CA LEU A 24 9.60 -17.79 -1.15
C LEU A 24 9.33 -17.45 0.33
N SER A 25 10.38 -17.29 1.14
CA SER A 25 10.24 -16.90 2.55
C SER A 25 9.51 -15.57 2.71
N GLY A 26 9.78 -14.57 1.86
CA GLY A 26 9.09 -13.29 1.89
C GLY A 26 7.60 -13.43 1.59
N LYS A 27 7.24 -14.25 0.60
CA LYS A 27 5.83 -14.55 0.30
C LYS A 27 5.15 -15.31 1.44
N ALA A 28 5.83 -16.29 2.03
CA ALA A 28 5.31 -17.05 3.16
C ALA A 28 5.05 -16.15 4.37
N SER A 29 5.99 -15.27 4.71
CA SER A 29 5.81 -14.30 5.80
C SER A 29 4.63 -13.36 5.58
N GLN A 30 4.44 -12.85 4.35
CA GLN A 30 3.28 -12.01 4.02
C GLN A 30 1.95 -12.74 4.24
N LEU A 31 1.82 -13.95 3.69
CA LEU A 31 0.60 -14.75 3.86
C LEU A 31 0.36 -15.11 5.33
N TRP A 32 1.43 -15.45 6.06
CA TRP A 32 1.34 -15.81 7.47
C TRP A 32 0.85 -14.65 8.33
N ASN A 33 1.29 -13.43 8.04
CA ASN A 33 0.83 -12.22 8.73
C ASN A 33 -0.68 -11.99 8.57
N GLU A 34 -1.25 -12.24 7.39
CA GLU A 34 -2.71 -12.14 7.19
C GLU A 34 -3.48 -13.20 7.98
N ILE A 35 -2.91 -14.40 8.12
CA ILE A 35 -3.49 -15.50 8.89
C ILE A 35 -3.45 -15.18 10.38
N THR A 36 -2.31 -14.74 10.91
CA THR A 36 -2.16 -14.44 12.35
C THR A 36 -2.96 -13.21 12.77
N ALA A 37 -3.12 -12.24 11.87
CA ALA A 37 -4.00 -11.09 12.08
C ALA A 37 -5.49 -11.40 11.90
N GLN A 38 -5.84 -12.60 11.43
CA GLN A 38 -7.20 -13.04 11.11
C GLN A 38 -7.94 -12.16 10.09
N VAL A 39 -7.20 -11.43 9.24
CA VAL A 39 -7.78 -10.56 8.21
C VAL A 39 -7.97 -11.33 6.90
N TYR A 40 -7.09 -12.31 6.62
CA TYR A 40 -7.17 -13.19 5.44
C TYR A 40 -7.24 -12.44 4.10
N ASN A 41 -6.74 -11.20 4.02
CA ASN A 41 -6.74 -10.43 2.80
C ASN A 41 -5.46 -10.69 2.00
N PHE A 42 -5.44 -11.77 1.22
CA PHE A 42 -4.27 -12.16 0.43
C PHE A 42 -4.06 -11.31 -0.83
N ASP A 43 -5.08 -10.55 -1.26
CA ASP A 43 -5.01 -9.60 -2.36
C ASP A 43 -4.84 -8.14 -1.88
N ARG A 44 -4.50 -7.97 -0.59
CA ARG A 44 -4.31 -6.69 0.07
C ARG A 44 -3.46 -5.71 -0.74
N PRO A 45 -2.30 -6.09 -1.33
CA PRO A 45 -1.51 -5.13 -2.10
C PRO A 45 -2.26 -4.48 -3.26
N ARG A 46 -3.15 -5.21 -3.93
CA ARG A 46 -3.93 -4.66 -5.04
C ARG A 46 -5.02 -3.74 -4.53
N VAL A 47 -5.80 -4.21 -3.55
CA VAL A 47 -6.90 -3.44 -2.95
C VAL A 47 -6.41 -2.14 -2.31
N GLU A 48 -5.30 -2.18 -1.56
CA GLU A 48 -4.72 -0.99 -0.94
C GLU A 48 -4.19 0.01 -1.98
N VAL A 49 -3.68 -0.46 -3.13
CA VAL A 49 -3.17 0.42 -4.19
C VAL A 49 -4.31 1.08 -4.96
N ASP A 50 -5.39 0.34 -5.22
CA ASP A 50 -6.58 0.88 -5.85
C ASP A 50 -7.17 2.02 -5.00
N GLU A 51 -7.25 1.81 -3.68
CA GLU A 51 -7.69 2.86 -2.76
C GLU A 51 -6.66 3.99 -2.64
N LEU A 52 -5.36 3.69 -2.58
CA LEU A 52 -4.33 4.71 -2.53
C LEU A 52 -4.40 5.68 -3.73
N ASN A 53 -4.84 5.21 -4.90
CA ASN A 53 -4.99 6.06 -6.09
C ASN A 53 -6.15 7.05 -6.00
N THR A 54 -7.16 6.82 -5.14
CA THR A 54 -8.27 7.75 -4.90
C THR A 54 -7.91 8.85 -3.91
N VAL A 55 -6.96 8.59 -3.00
CA VAL A 55 -6.53 9.53 -1.96
C VAL A 55 -5.95 10.81 -2.56
N THR A 56 -6.46 11.95 -2.07
CA THR A 56 -5.99 13.29 -2.42
C THR A 56 -5.07 13.86 -1.36
N LYS A 57 -4.34 14.92 -1.73
CA LYS A 57 -3.50 15.66 -0.79
C LYS A 57 -4.30 16.29 0.36
N GLN A 58 -5.55 16.69 0.10
CA GLN A 58 -6.41 17.29 1.13
C GLN A 58 -6.78 16.26 2.20
N ASP A 59 -7.12 15.03 1.79
CA ASP A 59 -7.44 13.94 2.71
C ASP A 59 -6.27 13.64 3.66
N LEU A 60 -5.03 13.68 3.16
CA LEU A 60 -3.84 13.52 4.00
C LEU A 60 -3.64 14.67 4.99
N ILE A 61 -3.91 15.91 4.57
CA ILE A 61 -3.82 17.08 5.44
C ILE A 61 -4.90 17.02 6.52
N GLU A 62 -6.10 16.55 6.19
CA GLU A 62 -7.18 16.33 7.14
C GLU A 62 -6.85 15.22 8.14
N PHE A 63 -6.30 14.10 7.67
CA PHE A 63 -5.86 13.00 8.53
C PHE A 63 -4.73 13.40 9.51
N PHE A 64 -3.86 14.32 9.13
CA PHE A 64 -2.75 14.77 9.99
C PHE A 64 -3.17 15.74 11.09
N LYS A 65 -4.26 16.49 10.89
CA LYS A 65 -4.76 17.47 11.87
C LYS A 65 -5.29 16.79 13.13
#